data_AF-A0A1M6I7U4-F1
#
_entry.id   AF-A0A1M6I7U4-F1
#
_cell.length_a   1.000
_cell.length_b   1.000
_cell.length_c   1.000
_cell.angle_alpha   90.00
_cell.angle_beta   90.00
_cell.angle_gamma   90.00
#
_symmetry.space_group_name_H-M   'P 1'
#
loop_
_entity.id
_entity.type
_entity.pdbx_description
1 polymer ?
#
loop_
_entity_poly.entity_id
_entity_poly.type
_entity_poly.pdbx_seq_one_letter_code
_entity_poly.pdbx_strand_id
1 'polypeptide(L)'
;MNKKYKVKKGITLLEVLISLAIFAIVATPIATMVIKTVTINQAAENKQKAMIAAQKVMEGVKAVPEEEIINLVTYASKLDLNIVKDEGKKDSFSISGKKDGYLIEGQVTPVEEYLFNDAKNPQEPIKFDVEIDIVGRQGSHDIKVKYKDNYFIESITTKTIDIVNNKNEIVINGRSFSKANDFNNMIKISLDKNTKSDFTVKGKNQLEKELSIFCYKDVNSNANINVENNGGILKAYKNLYTSNNSYTNTSRIYRILIKATDKKGEAYEVSNYKSVQQ
;
A
#
# COMPACT_ATOMS: atom_id res chain seq x y z
N MET A 1 -44.97 -67.98 -43.96
CA MET A 1 -44.19 -67.13 -43.02
C MET A 1 -43.33 -66.16 -43.82
N ASN A 2 -43.71 -64.88 -43.91
CA ASN A 2 -42.91 -63.86 -44.59
C ASN A 2 -41.74 -63.44 -43.70
N LYS A 3 -40.51 -63.87 -44.05
CA LYS A 3 -39.28 -63.36 -43.44
C LYS A 3 -39.04 -61.93 -43.94
N LYS A 4 -39.37 -60.93 -43.12
CA LYS A 4 -38.94 -59.54 -43.33
C LYS A 4 -37.41 -59.48 -43.21
N TYR A 5 -36.71 -59.25 -44.31
CA TYR A 5 -35.28 -58.93 -44.30
C TYR A 5 -35.09 -57.57 -43.61
N LYS A 6 -34.41 -57.56 -42.46
CA LYS A 6 -33.96 -56.32 -41.80
C LYS A 6 -32.81 -55.74 -42.63
N VAL A 7 -33.08 -54.69 -43.40
CA VAL A 7 -32.05 -53.93 -44.11
C VAL A 7 -31.22 -53.15 -43.07
N LYS A 8 -29.93 -53.46 -42.95
CA LYS A 8 -29.00 -52.63 -42.18
C LYS A 8 -28.83 -51.32 -42.94
N LYS A 9 -29.40 -50.22 -42.43
CA LYS A 9 -29.20 -48.89 -43.00
C LYS A 9 -27.72 -48.50 -42.80
N GLY A 10 -26.93 -48.57 -43.88
CA GLY A 10 -25.57 -48.05 -43.88
C GLY A 10 -25.59 -46.53 -43.93
N ILE A 11 -24.66 -45.88 -43.25
CA ILE A 11 -24.46 -44.44 -43.34
C ILE A 11 -24.07 -44.12 -44.78
N THR A 12 -24.71 -43.11 -45.36
CA THR A 12 -24.39 -42.67 -46.72
C THR A 12 -23.13 -41.80 -46.71
N LEU A 13 -22.33 -41.84 -47.77
CA LEU A 13 -21.14 -40.99 -47.92
C LEU A 13 -21.47 -39.49 -47.74
N LEU A 14 -22.67 -39.09 -48.16
CA LEU A 14 -23.18 -37.73 -48.01
C LEU A 14 -23.37 -37.34 -46.53
N GLU A 15 -23.95 -38.20 -45.71
CA GLU A 15 -24.12 -37.95 -44.27
C GLU A 15 -22.77 -37.82 -43.56
N VAL A 16 -21.75 -38.59 -43.97
CA VAL A 16 -20.39 -38.47 -43.44
C VAL A 16 -19.80 -37.10 -43.78
N LEU A 17 -19.92 -36.65 -45.03
CA LEU A 17 -19.39 -35.36 -45.47
C LEU A 17 -20.06 -34.18 -44.76
N ILE A 18 -21.39 -34.20 -44.63
CA ILE A 18 -22.14 -33.17 -43.92
C ILE A 18 -21.76 -33.15 -42.44
N SER A 19 -21.63 -34.32 -41.79
CA SER A 19 -21.21 -34.42 -40.40
C SER A 19 -19.80 -33.85 -40.18
N LEU A 20 -18.88 -34.12 -41.11
CA LEU A 20 -17.51 -33.59 -41.05
C LEU A 20 -17.48 -32.07 -41.21
N ALA A 21 -18.30 -31.52 -42.11
CA ALA A 21 -18.42 -30.08 -42.32
C ALA A 21 -18.96 -29.37 -41.07
N ILE A 22 -20.04 -29.88 -40.49
CA ILE A 22 -20.61 -29.35 -39.23
C ILE A 22 -19.59 -29.45 -38.10
N PHE A 23 -18.89 -30.59 -38.00
CA PHE A 23 -17.84 -30.78 -37.01
C PHE A 23 -16.71 -29.75 -37.16
N ALA A 24 -16.23 -29.48 -38.37
CA ALA A 24 -15.17 -28.48 -38.60
C ALA A 24 -15.62 -27.06 -38.20
N ILE A 25 -16.88 -26.70 -38.51
CA ILE A 25 -17.47 -25.41 -38.13
C ILE A 25 -17.51 -25.25 -36.60
N VAL A 26 -17.82 -26.32 -35.86
CA VAL A 26 -17.91 -26.31 -34.39
C VAL A 26 -16.54 -26.46 -33.72
N ALA A 27 -15.63 -27.27 -34.26
CA ALA A 27 -14.33 -27.57 -33.66
C ALA A 27 -13.40 -26.36 -33.65
N THR A 28 -13.43 -25.55 -34.71
CA THR A 28 -12.56 -24.36 -34.87
C THR A 28 -12.70 -23.34 -33.72
N PRO A 29 -13.91 -22.86 -33.37
CA PRO A 29 -14.08 -21.91 -32.27
C PRO A 29 -13.71 -22.54 -30.91
N ILE A 30 -13.98 -23.82 -30.69
CA ILE A 30 -13.61 -24.53 -29.46
C ILE A 30 -12.08 -24.58 -29.31
N ALA A 31 -11.37 -24.98 -30.36
CA ALA A 31 -9.90 -25.01 -30.35
C ALA A 31 -9.33 -23.61 -30.09
N THR A 32 -9.88 -22.59 -30.75
CA THR A 32 -9.46 -21.19 -30.55
C THR A 32 -9.71 -20.73 -29.12
N MET A 33 -10.86 -21.08 -28.53
CA MET A 33 -11.18 -20.77 -27.14
C MET A 33 -10.21 -21.45 -26.18
N VAL A 34 -9.92 -22.74 -26.36
CA VAL A 34 -8.95 -23.47 -25.51
C VAL A 34 -7.57 -22.83 -25.57
N ILE A 35 -7.06 -22.52 -26.77
CA ILE A 35 -5.76 -21.85 -26.94
C ILE A 35 -5.77 -20.50 -26.22
N LYS A 36 -6.82 -19.69 -26.38
CA LYS A 36 -6.96 -18.39 -25.70
C LYS A 36 -7.01 -18.55 -24.18
N THR A 37 -7.72 -19.54 -23.66
CA THR A 37 -7.77 -19.79 -22.21
C THR A 37 -6.39 -20.15 -21.67
N VAL A 38 -5.62 -20.99 -22.36
CA VAL A 38 -4.25 -21.33 -21.95
C VAL A 38 -3.36 -20.09 -21.94
N THR A 39 -3.41 -19.25 -22.98
CA THR A 39 -2.56 -18.05 -23.04
C THR A 39 -2.93 -17.01 -21.98
N ILE A 40 -4.24 -16.82 -21.71
CA ILE A 40 -4.72 -15.95 -20.62
C ILE A 40 -4.24 -16.46 -19.27
N ASN A 41 -4.36 -17.77 -19.01
CA ASN A 41 -3.92 -18.36 -17.74
C ASN A 41 -2.41 -18.22 -17.54
N GLN A 42 -1.61 -18.46 -18.58
CA GLN A 42 -0.15 -18.27 -18.52
C GLN A 42 0.24 -16.81 -18.28
N ALA A 43 -0.45 -15.85 -18.91
CA ALA A 43 -0.21 -14.43 -18.68
C ALA A 43 -0.56 -14.02 -17.23
N ALA A 44 -1.70 -14.50 -16.72
CA ALA A 44 -2.11 -14.25 -15.34
C ALA A 44 -1.12 -14.85 -14.33
N GLU A 45 -0.65 -16.08 -14.56
CA GLU A 45 0.35 -16.74 -13.72
C GLU A 45 1.68 -15.98 -13.74
N ASN A 46 2.15 -15.54 -14.92
CA ASN A 46 3.39 -14.76 -15.04
C ASN A 46 3.29 -13.42 -14.31
N LYS A 47 2.16 -12.71 -14.46
CA LYS A 47 1.88 -11.46 -13.73
C LYS A 47 1.93 -11.68 -12.22
N GLN A 48 1.28 -12.74 -11.73
CA GLN A 48 1.25 -13.04 -10.30
C GLN A 48 2.66 -13.32 -9.77
N LYS A 49 3.45 -14.12 -10.48
CA LYS A 49 4.84 -14.43 -10.10
C LYS A 49 5.73 -13.18 -10.12
N ALA A 50 5.60 -12.31 -11.13
CA ALA A 50 6.33 -11.05 -11.20
C ALA A 50 5.98 -10.12 -10.03
N MET A 51 4.68 -9.99 -9.69
CA MET A 51 4.25 -9.22 -8.51
C MET A 51 4.82 -9.78 -7.22
N ILE A 52 4.83 -11.11 -7.05
CA ILE A 52 5.43 -11.76 -5.87
C ILE A 52 6.93 -11.44 -5.78
N ALA A 53 7.66 -11.50 -6.89
CA ALA A 53 9.08 -11.15 -6.93
C ALA A 53 9.30 -9.69 -6.52
N ALA A 54 8.51 -8.75 -7.06
CA ALA A 54 8.58 -7.33 -6.71
C ALA A 54 8.24 -7.09 -5.22
N GLN A 55 7.24 -7.79 -4.69
CA GLN A 55 6.84 -7.72 -3.27
C GLN A 55 7.91 -8.28 -2.33
N LYS A 56 8.60 -9.37 -2.70
CA LYS A 56 9.72 -9.89 -1.90
C LYS A 56 10.83 -8.86 -1.76
N VAL A 57 11.17 -8.17 -2.85
CA VAL A 57 12.18 -7.11 -2.83
C VAL A 57 11.71 -5.92 -1.99
N MET A 58 10.45 -5.49 -2.18
CA MET A 58 9.82 -4.42 -1.39
C MET A 58 9.89 -4.70 0.11
N GLU A 59 9.49 -5.89 0.55
CA GLU A 59 9.53 -6.26 1.96
C GLU A 59 10.97 -6.40 2.47
N GLY A 60 11.91 -6.85 1.62
CA GLY A 60 13.33 -6.86 1.96
C GLY A 60 13.89 -5.46 2.25
N VAL A 61 13.54 -4.45 1.43
CA VAL A 61 13.92 -3.04 1.68
C VAL A 61 13.24 -2.52 2.95
N LYS A 62 11.97 -2.89 3.18
CA LYS A 62 11.24 -2.50 4.39
C LYS A 62 11.82 -3.12 5.67
N ALA A 63 12.36 -4.33 5.59
CA ALA A 63 12.93 -5.05 6.72
C ALA A 63 14.31 -4.53 7.18
N VAL A 64 14.97 -3.67 6.40
CA VAL A 64 16.19 -2.99 6.83
C VAL A 64 15.89 -2.22 8.14
N PRO A 65 16.77 -2.20 9.15
CA PRO A 65 16.58 -1.34 10.31
C PRO A 65 16.39 0.12 9.89
N GLU A 66 15.60 0.88 10.63
CA GLU A 66 15.24 2.25 10.24
C GLU A 66 16.50 3.11 10.16
N GLU A 67 17.34 3.03 11.20
CA GLU A 67 18.62 3.71 11.35
C GLU A 67 19.64 3.39 10.23
N GLU A 68 19.45 2.29 9.50
CA GLU A 68 20.37 1.85 8.44
C GLU A 68 19.89 2.16 7.02
N ILE A 69 18.69 2.74 6.83
CA ILE A 69 18.19 3.03 5.47
C ILE A 69 19.12 4.00 4.72
N ILE A 70 19.78 4.92 5.42
CA ILE A 70 20.74 5.86 4.83
C ILE A 70 21.96 5.15 4.24
N ASN A 71 22.20 3.90 4.64
CA ASN A 71 23.26 3.02 4.18
C ASN A 71 22.70 1.81 3.40
N LEU A 72 21.53 1.93 2.76
CA LEU A 72 20.86 0.82 2.05
C LEU A 72 21.78 0.05 1.07
N VAL A 73 22.80 0.71 0.51
CA VAL A 73 23.83 0.10 -0.34
C VAL A 73 24.50 -1.11 0.33
N THR A 74 24.70 -1.10 1.65
CA THR A 74 25.31 -2.24 2.38
C THR A 74 24.43 -3.49 2.40
N TYR A 75 23.14 -3.36 2.09
CA TYR A 75 22.18 -4.46 2.03
C TYR A 75 22.03 -5.07 0.63
N ALA A 76 22.71 -4.53 -0.38
CA ALA A 76 22.71 -5.05 -1.76
C ALA A 76 22.92 -6.58 -1.81
N SER A 77 23.96 -7.07 -1.14
CA SER A 77 24.30 -8.50 -1.09
C SER A 77 23.24 -9.36 -0.38
N LYS A 78 22.56 -8.82 0.64
CA LYS A 78 21.50 -9.56 1.36
C LYS A 78 20.23 -9.69 0.52
N LEU A 79 19.95 -8.68 -0.31
CA LEU A 79 18.79 -8.67 -1.19
C LEU A 79 19.04 -9.40 -2.52
N ASP A 80 20.30 -9.73 -2.80
CA ASP A 80 20.76 -10.30 -4.07
C ASP A 80 20.44 -9.36 -5.24
N LEU A 81 20.69 -8.06 -5.02
CA LEU A 81 20.42 -6.97 -5.95
C LEU A 81 21.55 -5.95 -5.91
N ASN A 82 21.71 -5.20 -6.99
CA ASN A 82 22.57 -4.03 -7.02
C ASN A 82 21.81 -2.82 -6.48
N ILE A 83 22.40 -2.12 -5.53
CA ILE A 83 21.84 -0.89 -4.95
C ILE A 83 22.89 0.19 -5.03
N VAL A 84 22.55 1.31 -5.67
CA VAL A 84 23.43 2.45 -5.85
C VAL A 84 22.76 3.71 -5.32
N LYS A 85 23.54 4.62 -4.73
CA LYS A 85 23.05 5.95 -4.34
C LYS A 85 22.89 6.80 -5.61
N ASP A 86 21.80 7.55 -5.71
CA ASP A 86 21.56 8.48 -6.82
C ASP A 86 22.39 9.75 -6.60
N GLU A 87 23.39 9.98 -7.46
CA GLU A 87 24.33 11.11 -7.34
C GLU A 87 23.65 12.48 -7.48
N GLY A 88 22.42 12.54 -7.99
CA GLY A 88 21.64 13.78 -8.13
C GLY A 88 20.60 14.04 -7.03
N LYS A 89 20.35 13.08 -6.12
CA LYS A 89 19.26 13.17 -5.14
C LYS A 89 19.69 12.70 -3.76
N LYS A 90 19.69 13.63 -2.79
CA LYS A 90 20.07 13.37 -1.40
C LYS A 90 19.25 12.20 -0.84
N ASP A 91 19.95 11.16 -0.40
CA ASP A 91 19.41 9.93 0.21
C ASP A 91 18.39 9.19 -0.67
N SER A 92 18.57 9.26 -1.98
CA SER A 92 17.85 8.40 -2.92
C SER A 92 18.72 7.23 -3.38
N PHE A 93 18.09 6.10 -3.65
CA PHE A 93 18.76 4.88 -4.08
C PHE A 93 18.06 4.29 -5.29
N SER A 94 18.83 3.73 -6.22
CA SER A 94 18.35 2.93 -7.33
C SER A 94 18.67 1.46 -7.08
N ILE A 95 17.68 0.61 -7.30
CA ILE A 95 17.76 -0.84 -7.14
C ILE A 95 17.69 -1.46 -8.54
N SER A 96 18.58 -2.40 -8.86
CA SER A 96 18.53 -3.16 -10.09
C SER A 96 19.05 -4.58 -9.91
N GLY A 97 18.55 -5.54 -10.68
CA GLY A 97 19.07 -6.91 -10.63
C GLY A 97 18.08 -7.93 -11.16
N LYS A 98 18.25 -9.19 -10.77
CA LYS A 98 17.30 -10.25 -11.13
C LYS A 98 16.83 -10.97 -9.87
N LYS A 99 15.52 -11.22 -9.77
CA LYS A 99 14.93 -12.02 -8.69
C LYS A 99 13.94 -13.01 -9.29
N ASP A 100 14.07 -14.28 -8.93
CA ASP A 100 13.19 -15.36 -9.40
C ASP A 100 13.03 -15.41 -10.94
N GLY A 101 14.07 -15.01 -11.69
CA GLY A 101 14.06 -14.97 -13.16
C GLY A 101 13.45 -13.70 -13.80
N TYR A 102 13.01 -12.74 -12.99
CA TYR A 102 12.49 -11.44 -13.42
C TYR A 102 13.57 -10.36 -13.30
N LEU A 103 13.58 -9.40 -14.23
CA LEU A 103 14.39 -8.20 -14.11
C LEU A 103 13.73 -7.27 -13.10
N ILE A 104 14.49 -6.84 -12.09
CA ILE A 104 14.03 -5.92 -11.06
C ILE A 104 14.67 -4.56 -11.29
N GLU A 105 13.84 -3.52 -11.26
CA GLU A 105 14.23 -2.12 -11.26
C GLU A 105 13.48 -1.45 -10.10
N GLY A 106 14.10 -0.53 -9.39
CA GLY A 106 13.43 0.11 -8.26
C GLY A 106 14.09 1.40 -7.82
N GLN A 107 13.35 2.17 -7.04
CA GLN A 107 13.77 3.44 -6.48
C GLN A 107 13.33 3.53 -5.03
N VAL A 108 14.23 4.00 -4.18
CA VAL A 108 13.93 4.41 -2.82
C VAL A 108 14.21 5.89 -2.74
N THR A 109 13.17 6.71 -2.65
CA THR A 109 13.30 8.17 -2.66
C THR A 109 12.68 8.77 -1.41
N PRO A 110 13.29 9.80 -0.81
CA PRO A 110 12.65 10.55 0.25
C PRO A 110 11.43 11.28 -0.31
N VAL A 111 10.36 11.35 0.47
CA VAL A 111 9.20 12.16 0.11
C VAL A 111 9.50 13.60 0.52
N GLU A 112 9.65 14.50 -0.47
CA GLU A 112 10.16 15.87 -0.25
C GLU A 112 9.30 16.69 0.72
N GLU A 113 7.98 16.49 0.70
CA GLU A 113 7.02 17.07 1.65
C GLU A 113 7.33 16.75 3.13
N TYR A 114 8.22 15.77 3.38
CA TYR A 114 8.61 15.26 4.69
C TYR A 114 10.13 15.34 4.89
N LEU A 115 10.79 16.33 4.27
CA LEU A 115 12.18 16.67 4.59
C LEU A 115 12.21 17.41 5.94
N PHE A 116 12.41 16.65 7.00
CA PHE A 116 12.55 17.22 8.33
C PHE A 116 14.02 17.61 8.56
N ASN A 117 14.28 18.92 8.42
CA ASN A 117 15.51 19.67 8.70
C ASN A 117 16.75 19.42 7.83
N ASP A 118 16.98 20.33 6.89
CA ASP A 118 18.28 21.00 6.84
C ASP A 118 18.12 22.29 7.66
N ALA A 119 18.91 22.46 8.73
CA ALA A 119 18.78 23.52 9.76
C ALA A 119 18.85 24.98 9.25
N LYS A 120 18.93 25.18 7.92
CA LYS A 120 19.03 26.48 7.25
C LYS A 120 17.70 27.02 6.73
N ASN A 121 16.67 26.18 6.58
CA ASN A 121 15.32 26.59 6.22
C ASN A 121 14.33 25.69 6.96
N PRO A 122 13.81 26.09 8.14
CA PRO A 122 12.67 25.41 8.72
C PRO A 122 11.51 25.58 7.74
N GLN A 123 11.27 24.58 6.89
CA GLN A 123 10.06 24.55 6.09
C GLN A 123 8.87 24.70 7.03
N GLU A 124 7.84 25.42 6.59
CA GLU A 124 6.63 25.60 7.39
C GLU A 124 6.18 24.25 7.97
N PRO A 125 5.84 24.19 9.27
CA PRO A 125 5.38 22.96 9.87
C PRO A 125 4.20 22.41 9.06
N ILE A 126 4.21 21.09 8.82
CA ILE A 126 3.13 20.41 8.11
C ILE A 126 1.81 20.78 8.77
N LYS A 127 0.90 21.38 7.99
CA LYS A 127 -0.43 21.80 8.46
C LYS A 127 -1.38 20.62 8.41
N PHE A 128 -1.68 20.06 9.57
CA PHE A 128 -2.69 19.03 9.73
C PHE A 128 -4.05 19.67 9.96
N ASP A 129 -5.08 19.08 9.37
CA ASP A 129 -6.45 19.57 9.53
C ASP A 129 -7.02 19.22 10.90
N VAL A 130 -6.64 18.05 11.41
CA VAL A 130 -7.02 17.53 12.72
C VAL A 130 -5.80 16.87 13.35
N GLU A 131 -5.53 17.19 14.61
CA GLU A 131 -4.50 16.52 15.42
C GLU A 131 -5.20 15.77 16.57
N ILE A 132 -4.85 14.51 16.77
CA ILE A 132 -5.43 13.63 17.78
C ILE A 132 -4.29 13.17 18.69
N ASP A 133 -4.23 13.66 19.92
CA ASP A 133 -3.24 13.22 20.89
C ASP A 133 -3.85 12.21 21.86
N ILE A 134 -3.30 11.00 21.87
CA ILE A 134 -3.66 9.93 22.80
C ILE A 134 -2.70 10.01 23.99
N VAL A 135 -3.27 10.22 25.17
CA VAL A 135 -2.53 10.42 26.41
C VAL A 135 -2.81 9.27 27.36
N GLY A 136 -1.78 8.48 27.70
CA GLY A 136 -1.88 7.39 28.66
C GLY A 136 -2.00 7.90 30.10
N ARG A 137 -2.98 7.37 30.85
CA ARG A 137 -3.12 7.56 32.30
C ARG A 137 -3.18 6.20 33.01
N GLN A 138 -2.99 6.18 34.34
CA GLN A 138 -3.13 4.95 35.11
C GLN A 138 -4.57 4.41 35.01
N GLY A 139 -4.77 3.33 34.24
CA GLY A 139 -6.05 2.65 34.09
C GLY A 139 -7.01 3.23 33.03
N SER A 140 -6.67 4.33 32.36
CA SER A 140 -7.49 4.94 31.30
C SER A 140 -6.63 5.63 30.23
N HIS A 141 -7.24 5.95 29.09
CA HIS A 141 -6.63 6.78 28.05
C HIS A 141 -7.57 7.95 27.77
N ASP A 142 -7.00 9.14 27.61
CA ASP A 142 -7.75 10.28 27.10
C ASP A 142 -7.33 10.52 25.65
N ILE A 143 -8.30 10.82 24.80
CA ILE A 143 -8.02 11.45 23.52
C ILE A 143 -8.22 12.96 23.68
N LYS A 144 -7.22 13.71 23.24
CA LYS A 144 -7.32 15.15 23.01
C LYS A 144 -7.36 15.37 21.50
N VAL A 145 -8.52 15.73 20.98
CA VAL A 145 -8.65 16.15 19.59
C VAL A 145 -8.44 17.66 19.53
N LYS A 146 -7.37 18.08 18.88
CA LYS A 146 -7.15 19.47 18.50
C LYS A 146 -7.67 19.68 17.08
N TYR A 147 -8.59 20.62 16.95
CA TYR A 147 -9.15 21.03 15.67
C TYR A 147 -9.13 22.56 15.60
N LYS A 148 -8.36 23.11 14.65
CA LYS A 148 -7.96 24.53 14.65
C LYS A 148 -7.29 24.89 15.99
N ASP A 149 -7.64 26.03 16.57
CA ASP A 149 -7.13 26.49 17.88
C ASP A 149 -7.91 25.94 19.08
N ASN A 150 -8.86 25.02 18.86
CA ASN A 150 -9.69 24.45 19.91
C ASN A 150 -9.26 23.02 20.26
N TYR A 151 -9.34 22.70 21.56
CA TYR A 151 -9.10 21.36 22.07
C TYR A 151 -10.40 20.75 22.60
N PHE A 152 -10.64 19.50 22.22
CA PHE A 152 -11.72 18.67 22.70
C PHE A 152 -11.11 17.48 23.41
N ILE A 153 -11.50 17.26 24.66
CA ILE A 153 -11.03 16.12 25.44
C ILE A 153 -12.17 15.13 25.55
N GLU A 154 -11.92 13.90 25.15
CA GLU A 154 -12.85 12.79 25.27
C GLU A 154 -12.14 11.62 25.93
N SER A 155 -12.64 11.20 27.09
CA SER A 155 -12.18 9.96 27.71
C SER A 155 -12.75 8.80 26.89
N ILE A 156 -11.86 8.02 26.31
CA ILE A 156 -12.24 6.83 25.55
C ILE A 156 -11.94 5.59 26.37
N THR A 157 -12.94 4.72 26.45
CA THR A 157 -12.77 3.39 27.04
C THR A 157 -12.30 2.37 26.00
N THR A 158 -12.49 2.67 24.72
CA THR A 158 -12.15 1.81 23.60
C THR A 158 -10.78 2.14 23.04
N LYS A 159 -10.00 1.14 22.65
CA LYS A 159 -8.71 1.32 21.96
C LYS A 159 -8.91 1.55 20.45
N THR A 160 -10.04 2.13 20.07
CA THR A 160 -10.46 2.28 18.68
C THR A 160 -10.87 3.72 18.42
N ILE A 161 -10.38 4.27 17.30
CA ILE A 161 -10.71 5.60 16.81
C ILE A 161 -11.36 5.44 15.44
N ASP A 162 -12.63 5.77 15.34
CA ASP A 162 -13.36 5.79 14.08
C ASP A 162 -13.25 7.17 13.43
N ILE A 163 -12.72 7.22 12.21
CA ILE A 163 -12.55 8.44 11.43
C ILE A 163 -13.34 8.31 10.13
N VAL A 164 -14.28 9.22 9.88
CA VAL A 164 -15.02 9.30 8.62
C VAL A 164 -14.78 10.66 7.97
N ASN A 165 -14.18 10.66 6.77
CA ASN A 165 -13.89 11.86 6.00
C ASN A 165 -14.98 12.10 4.95
N ASN A 166 -15.83 13.09 5.19
CA ASN A 166 -16.95 13.45 4.32
C ASN A 166 -16.63 14.72 3.51
N LYS A 167 -17.56 15.14 2.63
CA LYS A 167 -17.40 16.34 1.80
C LYS A 167 -17.22 17.61 2.63
N ASN A 168 -18.01 17.76 3.68
CA ASN A 168 -18.08 19.01 4.44
C ASN A 168 -17.51 18.90 5.87
N GLU A 169 -17.16 17.71 6.32
CA GLU A 169 -16.74 17.47 7.71
C GLU A 169 -15.80 16.27 7.80
N ILE A 170 -15.08 16.19 8.92
CA ILE A 170 -14.50 14.96 9.44
C ILE A 170 -15.25 14.57 10.69
N VAL A 171 -15.61 13.30 10.81
CA VAL A 171 -16.24 12.74 12.00
C VAL A 171 -15.24 11.86 12.72
N ILE A 172 -14.97 12.13 14.00
CA ILE A 172 -14.09 11.33 14.87
C ILE A 172 -14.92 10.82 16.04
N ASN A 173 -15.05 9.50 16.18
CA ASN A 173 -15.86 8.85 17.22
C ASN A 173 -17.29 9.43 17.33
N GLY A 174 -17.90 9.77 16.19
CA GLY A 174 -19.26 10.34 16.13
C GLY A 174 -19.32 11.87 16.30
N ARG A 175 -18.20 12.54 16.63
CA ARG A 175 -18.13 14.00 16.71
C ARG A 175 -17.72 14.62 15.37
N SER A 176 -18.52 15.55 14.87
CA SER A 176 -18.28 16.26 13.61
C SER A 176 -17.38 17.50 13.74
N PHE A 177 -16.48 17.68 12.77
CA PHE A 177 -15.58 18.81 12.60
C PHE A 177 -15.72 19.37 11.18
N SER A 178 -16.36 20.54 11.04
CA SER A 178 -16.68 21.15 9.74
C SER A 178 -15.43 21.61 9.00
N LYS A 179 -15.21 21.15 7.77
CA LYS A 179 -14.04 21.51 6.96
C LYS A 179 -14.04 22.98 6.57
N ALA A 180 -12.85 23.59 6.58
CA ALA A 180 -12.61 24.89 5.97
C ALA A 180 -12.20 24.72 4.49
N ASN A 181 -12.08 25.83 3.75
CA ASN A 181 -11.75 25.80 2.32
C ASN A 181 -10.32 25.32 2.03
N ASP A 182 -9.43 25.39 3.01
CA ASP A 182 -8.01 25.05 2.97
C ASP A 182 -7.71 23.63 3.48
N PHE A 183 -8.71 22.75 3.48
CA PHE A 183 -8.58 21.41 4.05
C PHE A 183 -7.63 20.52 3.23
N ASN A 184 -6.54 20.08 3.86
CA ASN A 184 -5.48 19.31 3.18
C ASN A 184 -5.80 17.81 3.06
N ASN A 185 -6.77 17.31 3.81
CA ASN A 185 -7.04 15.88 4.04
C ASN A 185 -5.86 15.16 4.71
N MET A 186 -5.29 15.81 5.72
CA MET A 186 -4.18 15.31 6.53
C MET A 186 -4.57 15.29 8.01
N ILE A 187 -4.53 14.11 8.61
CA ILE A 187 -4.81 13.91 10.04
C ILE A 187 -3.55 13.44 10.74
N LYS A 188 -3.22 14.08 11.86
CA LYS A 188 -2.15 13.64 12.75
C LYS A 188 -2.76 12.89 13.95
N ILE A 189 -2.13 11.79 14.32
CA ILE A 189 -2.46 11.01 15.52
C ILE A 189 -1.16 10.79 16.28
N SER A 190 -1.08 11.19 17.54
CA SER A 190 0.13 11.10 18.35
C SER A 190 -0.10 10.21 19.56
N LEU A 191 0.81 9.29 19.86
CA LEU A 191 0.88 8.59 21.14
C LEU A 191 1.89 9.26 22.06
N ASP A 192 1.49 9.63 23.26
CA ASP A 192 2.41 10.15 24.25
C ASP A 192 3.32 9.05 24.86
N LYS A 193 4.37 9.48 25.58
CA LYS A 193 5.30 8.58 26.29
C LYS A 193 4.62 7.64 27.29
N ASN A 194 3.46 7.99 27.80
CA ASN A 194 2.74 7.22 28.82
C ASN A 194 1.76 6.22 28.20
N THR A 195 1.52 6.29 26.90
CA THR A 195 0.62 5.38 26.19
C THR A 195 1.30 4.02 26.05
N LYS A 196 0.71 2.99 26.68
CA LYS A 196 1.24 1.61 26.70
C LYS A 196 0.43 0.62 25.88
N SER A 197 -0.77 1.00 25.46
CA SER A 197 -1.68 0.13 24.71
C SER A 197 -1.67 0.47 23.24
N ASP A 198 -1.75 -0.55 22.38
CA ASP A 198 -1.97 -0.36 20.95
C ASP A 198 -3.36 0.22 20.67
N PHE A 199 -3.46 1.03 19.63
CA PHE A 199 -4.70 1.65 19.14
C PHE A 199 -4.99 1.22 17.72
N THR A 200 -6.28 1.09 17.40
CA THR A 200 -6.76 0.85 16.03
C THR A 200 -7.53 2.05 15.52
N VAL A 201 -7.09 2.62 14.40
CA VAL A 201 -7.76 3.71 13.71
C VAL A 201 -8.50 3.14 12.52
N LYS A 202 -9.83 3.23 12.55
CA LYS A 202 -10.72 2.78 11.48
C LYS A 202 -11.07 3.99 10.62
N GLY A 203 -10.37 4.14 9.50
CA GLY A 203 -10.58 5.26 8.59
C GLY A 203 -11.50 4.89 7.44
N LYS A 204 -12.47 5.76 7.14
CA LYS A 204 -13.31 5.68 5.94
C LYS A 204 -13.30 7.03 5.23
N ASN A 205 -12.81 7.07 4.01
CA ASN A 205 -12.79 8.25 3.17
C ASN A 205 -13.90 8.20 2.13
N GLN A 206 -14.81 9.18 2.13
CA GLN A 206 -15.89 9.27 1.16
C GLN A 206 -15.59 10.25 0.02
N LEU A 207 -14.36 10.76 -0.04
CA LEU A 207 -13.90 11.65 -1.08
C LEU A 207 -13.12 10.91 -2.16
N GLU A 208 -13.10 11.51 -3.34
CA GLU A 208 -12.21 11.09 -4.43
C GLU A 208 -10.74 11.43 -4.13
N LYS A 209 -10.49 12.48 -3.33
CA LYS A 209 -9.13 12.86 -2.89
C LYS A 209 -8.68 11.97 -1.74
N GLU A 210 -7.41 11.57 -1.76
CA GLU A 210 -6.77 10.77 -0.71
C GLU A 210 -6.85 11.44 0.68
N LEU A 211 -7.12 10.63 1.71
CA LEU A 211 -6.95 10.99 3.12
C LEU A 211 -5.63 10.42 3.63
N SER A 212 -4.73 11.28 4.08
CA SER A 212 -3.46 10.90 4.70
C SER A 212 -3.55 10.94 6.22
N ILE A 213 -3.18 9.84 6.89
CA ILE A 213 -3.15 9.71 8.35
C ILE A 213 -1.71 9.50 8.80
N PHE A 214 -1.21 10.39 9.64
CA PHE A 214 0.15 10.40 10.18
C PHE A 214 0.12 9.95 11.63
N CYS A 215 0.70 8.79 11.90
CA CYS A 215 0.69 8.17 13.21
C CYS A 215 2.06 8.35 13.86
N TYR A 216 2.14 9.31 14.75
CA TYR A 216 3.29 9.61 15.58
C TYR A 216 3.23 8.85 16.90
N LYS A 217 4.39 8.53 17.45
CA LYS A 217 4.57 8.06 18.82
C LYS A 217 5.80 8.70 19.45
N ASP A 218 5.75 8.89 20.76
CA ASP A 218 6.94 9.21 21.52
C ASP A 218 7.97 8.08 21.41
N VAL A 219 9.25 8.40 21.37
CA VAL A 219 10.34 7.42 21.32
C VAL A 219 10.34 6.45 22.51
N ASN A 220 9.74 6.84 23.64
CA ASN A 220 9.60 6.01 24.82
C ASN A 220 8.26 5.27 24.89
N SER A 221 7.38 5.46 23.90
CA SER A 221 6.10 4.75 23.82
C SER A 221 6.30 3.40 23.16
N ASN A 222 5.88 2.33 23.84
CA ASN A 222 5.85 0.98 23.28
C ASN A 222 4.54 0.67 22.53
N ALA A 223 3.60 1.60 22.54
CA ALA A 223 2.32 1.45 21.87
C ALA A 223 2.45 1.67 20.36
N ASN A 224 1.56 1.01 19.61
CA ASN A 224 1.49 1.11 18.17
C ASN A 224 0.11 1.62 17.72
N ILE A 225 0.08 2.27 16.57
CA ILE A 225 -1.17 2.64 15.89
C ILE A 225 -1.33 1.72 14.69
N ASN A 226 -2.33 0.85 14.76
CA ASN A 226 -2.84 0.18 13.57
C ASN A 226 -3.85 1.08 12.85
N VAL A 227 -3.87 1.03 11.53
CA VAL A 227 -4.82 1.79 10.70
C VAL A 227 -5.49 0.82 9.75
N GLU A 228 -6.81 0.76 9.80
CA GLU A 228 -7.69 -0.05 8.97
C GLU A 228 -8.41 0.86 7.96
N ASN A 229 -8.34 0.52 6.68
CA ASN A 229 -9.09 1.22 5.64
C ASN A 229 -10.46 0.55 5.45
N ASN A 230 -11.50 1.21 5.94
CA ASN A 230 -12.90 0.76 5.84
C ASN A 230 -13.67 1.41 4.67
N GLY A 231 -12.96 2.07 3.75
CA GLY A 231 -13.52 2.56 2.50
C GLY A 231 -12.79 3.78 1.94
N GLY A 232 -12.74 3.87 0.61
CA GLY A 232 -12.13 4.97 -0.13
C GLY A 232 -10.60 4.94 -0.18
N ILE A 233 -10.01 6.06 -0.60
CA ILE A 233 -8.56 6.21 -0.77
C ILE A 233 -7.97 6.73 0.54
N LEU A 234 -7.30 5.84 1.28
CA LEU A 234 -6.67 6.15 2.55
C LEU A 234 -5.20 5.75 2.50
N LYS A 235 -4.34 6.63 2.99
CA LYS A 235 -2.93 6.39 3.15
C LYS A 235 -2.52 6.62 4.60
N ALA A 236 -1.79 5.67 5.16
CA ALA A 236 -1.34 5.73 6.55
C ALA A 236 0.18 5.70 6.61
N TYR A 237 0.75 6.65 7.35
CA TYR A 237 2.17 6.71 7.66
C TYR A 237 2.33 6.37 9.14
N LYS A 238 2.82 5.17 9.42
CA LYS A 238 2.94 4.62 10.78
C LYS A 238 4.35 4.83 11.33
N ASN A 239 4.53 4.68 12.63
CA ASN A 239 5.83 4.75 13.30
C ASN A 239 6.60 6.05 12.99
N LEU A 240 5.91 7.17 12.96
CA LEU A 240 6.59 8.47 13.00
C LEU A 240 6.93 8.76 14.46
N TYR A 241 8.02 9.46 14.71
CA TYR A 241 8.53 9.76 16.04
C TYR A 241 8.50 11.25 16.34
N THR A 242 8.13 11.59 17.57
CA THR A 242 8.27 12.94 18.12
C THR A 242 9.19 12.90 19.34
N SER A 243 10.10 13.87 19.47
CA SER A 243 10.88 14.07 20.69
C SER A 243 10.30 15.24 21.50
N ASN A 244 10.23 15.07 22.83
CA ASN A 244 9.33 15.84 23.69
C ASN A 244 9.62 17.34 23.89
N ASN A 245 10.57 17.99 23.22
CA ASN A 245 10.88 19.40 23.54
C ASN A 245 11.36 20.27 22.38
N SER A 246 11.37 19.79 21.14
CA SER A 246 11.70 20.61 19.99
C SER A 246 11.07 19.97 18.76
N TYR A 247 10.48 20.77 17.88
CA TYR A 247 9.96 20.36 16.57
C TYR A 247 11.06 19.85 15.61
N THR A 248 12.16 19.31 16.13
CA THR A 248 13.11 18.49 15.38
C THR A 248 12.43 17.14 15.17
N ASN A 249 11.56 17.10 14.17
CA ASN A 249 11.02 15.85 13.66
C ASN A 249 12.21 14.99 13.23
N THR A 250 12.44 13.91 13.96
CA THR A 250 13.50 12.95 13.66
C THR A 250 13.09 11.97 12.57
N SER A 251 11.84 11.96 12.13
CA SER A 251 11.34 10.90 11.24
C SER A 251 11.34 11.31 9.78
N ARG A 252 11.93 10.52 8.88
CA ARG A 252 11.84 10.72 7.43
C ARG A 252 11.02 9.63 6.75
N ILE A 253 10.26 9.99 5.73
CA ILE A 253 9.47 9.02 4.94
C ILE A 253 10.16 8.78 3.60
N TYR A 254 10.35 7.51 3.27
CA TYR A 254 10.84 7.04 2.00
C TYR A 254 9.72 6.36 1.22
N ARG A 255 9.54 6.75 -0.04
CA ARG A 255 8.77 6.00 -1.03
C ARG A 255 9.67 4.94 -1.63
N ILE A 256 9.19 3.71 -1.62
CA ILE A 256 9.83 2.58 -2.27
C ILE A 256 8.97 2.23 -3.48
N LEU A 257 9.58 2.11 -4.65
CA LEU A 257 8.94 1.73 -5.91
C LEU A 257 9.75 0.59 -6.49
N ILE A 258 9.12 -0.56 -6.74
CA ILE A 258 9.76 -1.73 -7.32
C ILE A 258 8.96 -2.16 -8.53
N LYS A 259 9.66 -2.35 -9.65
CA LYS A 259 9.16 -2.80 -10.93
C LYS A 259 9.81 -4.14 -11.27
N ALA A 260 9.00 -5.14 -11.55
CA ALA A 260 9.45 -6.43 -12.07
C ALA A 260 9.05 -6.54 -13.55
N THR A 261 10.02 -6.82 -14.41
CA THR A 261 9.83 -7.01 -15.85
C THR A 261 10.01 -8.48 -16.20
N ASP A 262 9.04 -9.06 -16.89
CA ASP A 262 9.08 -10.46 -17.34
C ASP A 262 9.93 -10.65 -18.60
N LYS A 263 10.04 -11.89 -19.07
CA LYS A 263 10.82 -12.23 -20.28
C LYS A 263 10.22 -11.69 -21.58
N LYS A 264 8.94 -11.30 -21.57
CA LYS A 264 8.25 -10.69 -22.72
C LYS A 264 8.38 -9.17 -22.71
N GLY A 265 8.95 -8.59 -21.64
CA GLY A 265 9.09 -7.15 -21.46
C GLY A 265 7.89 -6.50 -20.77
N GLU A 266 6.93 -7.28 -20.27
CA GLU A 266 5.82 -6.74 -19.48
C GLU A 266 6.29 -6.36 -18.08
N ALA A 267 5.96 -5.14 -17.66
CA ALA A 267 6.37 -4.58 -16.38
C ALA A 267 5.21 -4.51 -15.39
N TYR A 268 5.49 -4.85 -14.15
CA TYR A 268 4.55 -4.81 -13.04
C TYR A 268 5.17 -4.05 -11.87
N GLU A 269 4.46 -3.04 -11.38
CA GLU A 269 4.95 -2.13 -10.36
C GLU A 269 4.22 -2.33 -9.03
N VAL A 270 4.98 -2.24 -7.94
CA VAL A 270 4.46 -2.12 -6.58
C VAL A 270 5.14 -0.93 -5.91
N SER A 271 4.38 -0.16 -5.13
CA SER A 271 4.92 0.95 -4.35
C SER A 271 4.45 0.88 -2.91
N ASN A 272 5.31 1.32 -1.99
CA ASN A 272 5.03 1.38 -0.57
C ASN A 272 5.83 2.51 0.09
N TYR A 273 5.60 2.73 1.38
CA TYR A 273 6.29 3.75 2.16
C TYR A 273 6.95 3.12 3.38
N LYS A 274 8.06 3.72 3.80
CA LYS A 274 8.75 3.40 5.04
C LYS A 274 9.13 4.67 5.76
N SER A 275 8.76 4.74 7.03
CA SER A 275 9.23 5.75 7.98
C SER A 275 10.54 5.30 8.60
N VAL A 276 11.39 6.26 8.91
CA VAL A 276 12.70 6.06 9.51
C VAL A 276 12.96 7.11 10.56
N GLN A 277 13.36 6.72 11.77
CA GLN A 277 13.94 7.62 12.75
C GLN A 277 15.40 7.99 12.40
N GLN A 278 15.72 9.27 12.44
CA GLN A 278 17.05 9.88 12.35
C GLN A 278 17.55 10.33 13.73
#